data_AF-V5TW85-F1
#
_entry.id   AF-V5TW85-F1
#
_cell.length_a   1.000
_cell.length_b   1.000
_cell.length_c   1.000
_cell.angle_alpha   90.00
_cell.angle_beta   90.00
_cell.angle_gamma   90.00
#
_symmetry.space_group_name_H-M   'P 1'
#
loop_
_entity.id
_entity.type
_entity.pdbx_description
1 polymer ?
#
loop_
_entity_poly.entity_id
_entity_poly.type
_entity_poly.pdbx_seq_one_letter_code
_entity_poly.pdbx_strand_id
1 'polypeptide(L)'
;MTIQEMTRSVEQNKRLWATLRDVSEQVVWHGMKLDSEDWKHIFTAALKGQRSAPGIKGGFVVLGQSTSKMRVSEFSELLELIYAFGAERDVQWSEDAQEAIEWAKRTGRKVAA
;
A
#
# COMPACT_ATOMS: atom_id res chain seq x y z
N MET A 1 -26.08 18.05 -5.69
CA MET A 1 -24.95 18.14 -4.75
C MET A 1 -24.71 16.75 -4.19
N THR A 2 -23.78 16.01 -4.79
CA THR A 2 -23.57 14.59 -4.45
C THR A 2 -22.68 14.53 -3.22
N ILE A 3 -23.25 14.19 -2.07
CA ILE A 3 -22.50 13.89 -0.87
C ILE A 3 -21.79 12.56 -1.14
N GLN A 4 -20.56 12.63 -1.61
CA GLN A 4 -19.71 11.45 -1.71
C GLN A 4 -19.29 11.08 -0.28
N GLU A 5 -19.75 9.92 0.19
CA GLU A 5 -19.18 9.28 1.38
C GLU A 5 -17.65 9.26 1.23
N MET A 6 -16.94 9.75 2.26
CA MET A 6 -15.49 9.97 2.26
C MET A 6 -14.75 8.69 1.88
N THR A 7 -14.48 8.55 0.60
CA THR A 7 -13.84 7.40 -0.01
C THR A 7 -12.33 7.58 0.15
N ARG A 8 -11.83 7.12 1.32
CA ARG A 8 -10.51 7.43 1.93
C ARG A 8 -10.37 8.89 2.33
N SER A 9 -9.84 9.17 3.53
CA SER A 9 -9.40 10.53 3.81
C SER A 9 -8.18 10.85 2.94
N VAL A 10 -8.11 12.08 2.42
CA VAL A 10 -6.95 12.60 1.66
C VAL A 10 -5.63 12.23 2.36
N GLU A 11 -5.68 12.26 3.68
CA GLU A 11 -4.60 11.92 4.59
C GLU A 11 -4.17 10.43 4.52
N GLN A 12 -5.09 9.47 4.44
CA GLN A 12 -4.72 8.06 4.24
C GLN A 12 -4.05 7.86 2.88
N ASN A 13 -4.56 8.50 1.83
CA ASN A 13 -3.90 8.43 0.52
C ASN A 13 -2.48 9.00 0.58
N LYS A 14 -2.30 10.18 1.20
CA LYS A 14 -0.98 10.81 1.37
C LYS A 14 0.01 9.86 2.03
N ARG A 15 -0.40 9.21 3.12
CA ARG A 15 0.41 8.23 3.87
C ARG A 15 0.88 7.05 3.02
N LEU A 16 -0.04 6.40 2.31
CA LEU A 16 0.30 5.27 1.44
C LEU A 16 1.31 5.72 0.37
N TRP A 17 1.02 6.82 -0.30
CA TRP A 17 1.85 7.31 -1.39
C TRP A 17 3.25 7.76 -0.95
N ALA A 18 3.38 8.36 0.23
CA ALA A 18 4.67 8.70 0.81
C ALA A 18 5.54 7.45 1.01
N THR A 19 4.99 6.41 1.65
CA THR A 19 5.73 5.16 1.87
C THR A 19 6.09 4.43 0.56
N LEU A 20 5.17 4.41 -0.42
CA LEU A 20 5.44 3.76 -1.71
C LEU A 20 6.51 4.50 -2.52
N ARG A 21 6.49 5.83 -2.50
CA ARG A 21 7.50 6.65 -3.18
C ARG A 21 8.89 6.36 -2.64
N ASP A 22 9.04 6.36 -1.32
CA ASP A 22 10.35 6.15 -0.69
C ASP A 22 10.92 4.76 -1.05
N VAL A 23 10.08 3.73 -1.10
CA VAL A 23 10.46 2.40 -1.59
C VAL A 23 10.82 2.43 -3.07
N SER A 24 9.97 3.04 -3.90
CA SER A 24 10.16 3.13 -5.35
C SER A 24 11.48 3.80 -5.71
N GLU A 25 11.86 4.87 -5.02
CA GLU A 25 13.11 5.61 -5.27
C GLU A 25 14.36 4.84 -4.85
N GLN A 26 14.26 3.95 -3.86
CA GLN A 26 15.44 3.33 -3.24
C GLN A 26 15.66 1.86 -3.62
N VAL A 27 14.59 1.09 -3.86
CA VAL A 27 14.70 -0.36 -4.07
C VAL A 27 14.80 -0.73 -5.55
N VAL A 28 15.73 -1.62 -5.90
CA VAL A 28 15.76 -2.33 -7.19
C VAL A 28 15.29 -3.77 -6.93
N TRP A 29 14.22 -4.18 -7.60
CA TRP A 29 13.56 -5.45 -7.39
C TRP A 29 13.85 -6.42 -8.54
N HIS A 30 14.58 -7.50 -8.26
CA HIS A 30 14.99 -8.49 -9.27
C HIS A 30 15.58 -7.87 -10.56
N GLY A 31 16.44 -6.85 -10.38
CA GLY A 31 17.08 -6.14 -11.50
C GLY A 31 16.21 -5.07 -12.17
N MET A 32 14.99 -4.83 -11.68
CA MET A 32 14.07 -3.83 -12.22
C MET A 32 13.80 -2.71 -11.22
N LYS A 33 13.68 -1.48 -11.72
CA LYS A 33 13.16 -0.35 -10.94
C LYS A 33 11.66 -0.27 -11.17
N LEU A 34 10.90 -0.30 -10.09
CA LEU A 34 9.43 -0.29 -10.12
C LEU A 34 8.92 1.04 -9.61
N ASP A 35 7.86 1.54 -10.24
CA ASP A 35 7.22 2.77 -9.79
C ASP A 35 6.34 2.52 -8.54
N SER A 36 5.84 3.61 -7.94
CA SER A 36 5.00 3.53 -6.74
C SER A 36 3.67 2.79 -6.97
N GLU A 37 3.12 2.81 -8.19
CA GLU A 37 1.89 2.07 -8.53
C GLU A 37 2.18 0.56 -8.57
N ASP A 38 3.29 0.16 -9.19
CA ASP A 38 3.75 -1.24 -9.21
C ASP A 38 3.98 -1.77 -7.79
N TRP A 39 4.66 -0.99 -6.94
CA TRP A 39 4.85 -1.36 -5.53
C TRP A 39 3.52 -1.50 -4.79
N LYS A 40 2.54 -0.63 -5.05
CA LYS A 40 1.20 -0.76 -4.48
C LYS A 40 0.58 -2.10 -4.87
N HIS A 41 0.72 -2.52 -6.12
CA HIS A 41 0.21 -3.82 -6.57
C HIS A 41 0.91 -4.98 -5.86
N ILE A 42 2.23 -4.93 -5.70
CA ILE A 42 3.01 -5.97 -5.01
C ILE A 42 2.58 -6.09 -3.55
N PHE A 43 2.56 -4.99 -2.79
CA PHE A 43 2.23 -5.05 -1.36
C PHE A 43 0.79 -5.44 -1.10
N THR A 44 -0.15 -4.96 -1.92
CA THR A 44 -1.57 -5.33 -1.76
C THR A 44 -1.82 -6.79 -2.11
N ALA A 45 -1.13 -7.32 -3.11
CA ALA A 45 -1.17 -8.74 -3.45
C ALA A 45 -0.53 -9.61 -2.36
N ALA A 46 0.55 -9.15 -1.73
CA ALA A 46 1.19 -9.86 -0.61
C ALA A 46 0.26 -9.92 0.62
N LEU A 47 -0.48 -8.85 0.91
CA LEU A 47 -1.37 -8.78 2.07
C LEU A 47 -2.69 -9.55 1.87
N LYS A 48 -3.35 -9.38 0.71
CA LYS A 48 -4.73 -9.88 0.49
C LYS A 48 -4.86 -10.88 -0.66
N GLY A 49 -3.75 -11.27 -1.28
CA GLY A 49 -3.76 -12.06 -2.49
C GLY A 49 -4.29 -11.28 -3.70
N GLN A 50 -4.51 -12.02 -4.77
CA GLN A 50 -4.96 -11.52 -6.06
C GLN A 50 -5.92 -12.52 -6.69
N ARG A 51 -6.78 -12.06 -7.60
CA ARG A 51 -7.64 -12.95 -8.39
C ARG A 51 -7.38 -12.77 -9.87
N SER A 52 -7.54 -13.83 -10.66
CA SER A 52 -7.51 -13.74 -12.12
C SER A 52 -8.92 -13.68 -12.70
N ALA A 53 -9.03 -13.13 -13.91
CA ALA A 53 -10.24 -13.20 -14.73
C ALA A 53 -9.88 -13.46 -16.20
N PRO A 54 -10.78 -14.07 -16.99
CA PRO A 54 -10.57 -14.22 -18.44
C PRO A 54 -10.39 -12.86 -19.13
N GLY A 55 -9.43 -12.78 -20.04
CA GLY A 55 -9.15 -11.58 -20.83
C GLY A 55 -10.10 -11.43 -22.02
N ILE A 56 -10.41 -10.19 -22.40
CA ILE A 56 -11.31 -9.87 -23.53
C ILE A 56 -10.77 -10.44 -24.86
N LYS A 57 -9.45 -10.52 -25.02
CA LYS A 57 -8.77 -11.04 -26.22
C LYS A 57 -8.18 -12.44 -26.01
N GLY A 58 -8.72 -13.20 -25.06
CA GLY A 58 -8.11 -14.44 -24.58
C GLY A 58 -7.06 -14.18 -23.50
N GLY A 59 -6.50 -15.27 -22.95
CA GLY A 59 -5.59 -15.22 -21.80
C GLY A 59 -6.30 -14.86 -20.49
N PHE A 60 -5.54 -14.37 -19.52
CA PHE A 60 -6.05 -13.94 -18.22
C PHE A 60 -5.49 -12.57 -17.81
N VAL A 61 -6.25 -11.85 -17.00
CA VAL A 61 -5.82 -10.62 -16.35
C VAL A 61 -5.75 -10.84 -14.85
N VAL A 62 -4.69 -10.34 -14.23
CA VAL A 62 -4.55 -10.33 -12.78
C VAL A 62 -5.20 -9.06 -12.23
N LEU A 63 -6.11 -9.23 -11.27
CA LEU A 63 -6.85 -8.14 -10.64
C LEU A 63 -6.35 -7.97 -9.22
N GLY A 64 -5.62 -6.86 -9.00
CA GLY A 64 -5.20 -6.43 -7.68
C GLY A 64 -6.40 -6.03 -6.81
N GLN A 65 -6.17 -5.97 -5.50
CA GLN A 65 -7.17 -5.54 -4.55
C GLN A 65 -7.19 -4.01 -4.45
N SER A 66 -8.39 -3.42 -4.45
CA SER A 66 -8.51 -1.97 -4.26
C SER A 66 -8.24 -1.60 -2.81
N THR A 67 -7.25 -0.73 -2.58
CA THR A 67 -7.02 -0.16 -1.25
C THR A 67 -8.12 0.83 -0.84
N SER A 68 -9.10 1.16 -1.71
CA SER A 68 -10.13 2.18 -1.43
C SER A 68 -11.28 1.64 -0.64
N LYS A 69 -11.40 0.31 -0.64
CA LYS A 69 -12.39 -0.44 0.11
C LYS A 69 -11.79 -1.08 1.36
N MET A 70 -10.51 -0.79 1.66
CA MET A 70 -9.86 -1.31 2.85
C MET A 70 -10.42 -0.65 4.10
N ARG A 71 -10.67 -1.46 5.12
CA ARG A 71 -10.91 -0.99 6.48
C ARG A 71 -9.64 -0.33 7.02
N VAL A 72 -9.81 0.48 8.06
CA VAL A 72 -8.68 1.15 8.74
C VAL A 72 -7.64 0.15 9.24
N SER A 73 -8.07 -1.02 9.73
CA SER A 73 -7.18 -2.11 10.18
C SER A 73 -6.34 -2.66 9.03
N GLU A 74 -6.97 -3.03 7.92
CA GLU A 74 -6.30 -3.57 6.73
C GLU A 74 -5.32 -2.55 6.12
N PHE A 75 -5.69 -1.27 6.15
CA PHE A 75 -4.82 -0.20 5.68
C PHE A 75 -3.61 0.02 6.61
N SER A 76 -3.81 -0.13 7.93
CA SER A 76 -2.73 -0.10 8.91
C SER A 76 -1.75 -1.26 8.71
N GLU A 77 -2.27 -2.48 8.51
CA GLU A 77 -1.48 -3.67 8.21
C GLU A 77 -0.68 -3.52 6.91
N LEU A 78 -1.27 -2.90 5.88
CA LEU A 78 -0.56 -2.59 4.64
C LEU A 78 0.64 -1.67 4.86
N LEU A 79 0.48 -0.59 5.63
CA LEU A 79 1.59 0.32 5.95
C LEU A 79 2.67 -0.35 6.79
N GLU A 80 2.29 -1.22 7.72
CA GLU A 80 3.22 -2.00 8.53
C GLU A 80 4.02 -3.00 7.68
N LEU A 81 3.36 -3.67 6.72
CA LEU A 81 4.04 -4.53 5.74
C LEU A 81 5.06 -3.75 4.91
N ILE A 82 4.69 -2.57 4.39
CA ILE A 82 5.59 -1.71 3.61
C ILE A 82 6.78 -1.27 4.47
N TYR A 83 6.53 -0.91 5.73
CA TYR A 83 7.58 -0.53 6.67
C TYR A 83 8.56 -1.66 6.95
N ALA A 84 8.06 -2.85 7.27
CA ALA A 84 8.89 -4.03 7.52
C ALA A 84 9.75 -4.37 6.29
N PHE A 85 9.16 -4.36 5.10
CA PHE A 85 9.87 -4.59 3.85
C PHE A 85 10.99 -3.57 3.61
N GLY A 86 10.72 -2.29 3.87
CA GLY A 86 11.71 -1.23 3.70
C GLY A 86 12.83 -1.30 4.75
N ALA A 87 12.52 -1.72 5.99
CA ALA A 87 13.52 -1.93 7.04
C ALA A 87 14.52 -3.03 6.67
N GLU A 88 14.07 -4.13 6.05
CA GLU A 88 14.96 -5.19 5.55
C GLU A 88 15.89 -4.74 4.40
N ARG A 89 15.61 -3.58 3.79
CA ARG A 89 16.30 -3.04 2.61
C ARG A 89 16.91 -1.68 2.87
N ASP A 90 17.02 -1.28 4.14
CA ASP A 90 17.61 -0.03 4.59
C ASP A 90 16.99 1.23 3.92
N VAL A 91 15.69 1.18 3.61
CA VAL A 91 14.95 2.32 3.05
C VAL A 91 14.93 3.47 4.04
N GLN A 92 15.39 4.63 3.59
CA GLN A 92 15.34 5.89 4.33
C GLN A 92 13.96 6.53 4.15
N TRP A 93 13.21 6.67 5.24
CA TRP A 93 11.84 7.19 5.21
C TRP A 93 11.81 8.72 5.32
N SER A 94 11.11 9.36 4.39
CA SER A 94 10.74 10.77 4.43
C SER A 94 9.84 11.10 5.63
N GLU A 95 9.75 12.38 6.01
CA GLU A 95 8.91 12.82 7.14
C GLU A 95 7.45 12.36 6.97
N ASP A 96 6.87 12.56 5.78
CA ASP A 96 5.50 12.11 5.46
C ASP A 96 5.33 10.59 5.64
N ALA A 97 6.34 9.80 5.28
CA ALA A 97 6.31 8.34 5.44
C ALA A 97 6.47 7.94 6.90
N GLN A 98 7.32 8.62 7.68
CA GLN A 98 7.44 8.39 9.12
C GLN A 98 6.12 8.67 9.84
N GLU A 99 5.44 9.76 9.50
CA GLU A 99 4.09 10.05 10.03
C GLU A 99 3.08 8.94 9.70
N ALA A 100 3.15 8.38 8.47
CA ALA A 100 2.33 7.27 8.06
C ALA A 100 2.56 6.02 8.92
N ILE A 101 3.83 5.69 9.16
CA ILE A 101 4.26 4.52 9.93
C ILE A 101 3.82 4.65 11.40
N GLU A 102 4.01 5.82 12.02
CA GLU A 102 3.59 6.05 13.39
C GLU A 102 2.06 6.03 13.54
N TRP A 103 1.33 6.55 12.55
CA TRP A 103 -0.12 6.41 12.51
C TRP A 103 -0.56 4.94 12.47
N ALA A 104 0.10 4.11 11.66
CA ALA A 104 -0.19 2.68 11.54
C ALA A 104 0.07 1.96 12.88
N LYS A 105 1.24 2.15 13.50
CA LYS A 105 1.59 1.56 14.80
C LYS A 105 0.56 1.89 15.89
N ARG A 106 0.11 3.14 15.95
CA ARG A 106 -0.90 3.58 16.93
C ARG A 106 -2.27 2.97 16.67
N THR A 107 -2.64 2.81 15.40
CA THR A 107 -3.98 2.35 15.02
C THR A 107 -4.09 0.82 15.11
N GLY A 108 -3.06 0.08 14.67
CA GLY A 108 -2.97 -1.37 14.82
C GLY A 108 -3.09 -1.82 16.27
N ARG A 109 -2.39 -1.15 17.20
CA ARG A 109 -2.50 -1.42 18.65
C ARG A 109 -3.91 -1.24 19.22
N LYS A 110 -4.71 -0.32 18.66
CA LYS A 110 -6.09 -0.08 19.10
C LYS A 110 -7.09 -1.09 18.54
N VAL A 111 -6.81 -1.68 17.39
CA VAL A 111 -7.68 -2.69 16.76
C VAL A 111 -7.44 -4.07 17.37
N ALA A 112 -6.22 -4.36 17.81
CA ALA A 112 -5.86 -5.63 18.45
C ALA A 112 -6.25 -5.73 19.94
N ALA A 113 -6.76 -4.65 20.55
CA ALA A 113 -7.20 -4.57 21.94
C ALA A 113 -8.73 -4.60 22.04
#